data_AF-V6Z027-F1
#
_entry.id   AF-V6Z027-F1
#
_cell.length_a   1.000
_cell.length_b   1.000
_cell.length_c   1.000
_cell.angle_alpha   90.00
_cell.angle_beta   90.00
_cell.angle_gamma   90.00
#
_symmetry.space_group_name_H-M   'P 1'
#
loop_
_entity.id
_entity.type
_entity.pdbx_description
1 polymer ?
#
loop_
_entity_poly.entity_id
_entity_poly.type
_entity_poly.pdbx_seq_one_letter_code
_entity_poly.pdbx_strand_id
1 'polypeptide(L)' 'MFVTKEDLKKLGFGNYQAYMLVKQGKALMVQKGYAYYASKGLGRVPVEVIEEILGTKLDFEELENNA' A
#
# COMPACT_ATOMS: atom_id res chain seq x y z
N MET A 1 2.20 8.69 -5.57
CA MET A 1 2.45 8.63 -4.10
C MET A 1 2.70 7.18 -3.68
N PHE A 2 3.56 6.94 -2.68
CA PHE A 2 3.79 5.60 -2.11
C PHE A 2 3.10 5.50 -0.75
N VAL A 3 2.65 4.30 -0.42
CA VAL A 3 1.99 3.98 0.84
C VAL A 3 2.71 2.87 1.56
N THR A 4 2.75 3.02 2.88
CA THR A 4 3.27 2.04 3.81
C THR A 4 2.12 1.41 4.59
N LYS A 5 2.46 0.37 5.36
CA LYS A 5 1.53 -0.23 6.31
C LYS A 5 0.99 0.80 7.32
N GLU A 6 1.81 1.75 7.75
CA GLU A 6 1.39 2.75 8.74
C GLU A 6 0.41 3.76 8.14
N ASP A 7 0.58 4.14 6.87
CA ASP A 7 -0.36 5.03 6.18
C ASP A 7 -1.73 4.37 6.04
N LEU A 8 -1.77 3.08 5.69
CA LEU A 8 -3.01 2.31 5.66
C LEU A 8 -3.65 2.19 7.07
N LYS A 9 -2.86 2.07 8.12
CA LYS A 9 -3.41 2.09 9.49
C LYS A 9 -4.04 3.43 9.83
N LYS A 10 -3.45 4.55 9.38
CA LYS A 10 -4.04 5.88 9.58
C LYS A 10 -5.35 6.05 8.81
N LEU A 11 -5.51 5.38 7.67
CA LEU A 11 -6.78 5.30 6.95
C LEU A 11 -7.86 4.43 7.63
N GLY A 12 -7.55 3.81 8.77
CA GLY A 12 -8.50 2.98 9.52
C GLY A 12 -8.41 1.48 9.23
N PHE A 13 -7.46 1.01 8.41
CA PHE A 13 -7.24 -0.42 8.21
C PHE A 13 -6.64 -1.06 9.47
N GLY A 14 -7.13 -2.24 9.84
CA GLY A 14 -6.55 -3.01 10.93
C GLY A 14 -5.10 -3.42 10.66
N ASN A 15 -4.31 -3.66 11.72
CA ASN A 15 -2.88 -4.00 11.62
C ASN A 15 -2.59 -5.16 10.64
N TYR A 16 -3.41 -6.21 10.67
CA TYR A 16 -3.31 -7.35 9.76
C TYR A 16 -3.75 -7.01 8.33
N GLN A 17 -4.84 -6.25 8.16
CA GLN A 17 -5.33 -5.82 6.85
C GLN A 17 -4.31 -4.94 6.14
N ALA A 18 -3.77 -3.94 6.82
CA ALA A 18 -2.72 -3.06 6.30
C ALA A 18 -1.47 -3.86 5.87
N TYR A 19 -1.03 -4.82 6.69
CA TYR A 19 0.08 -5.70 6.33
C TYR A 19 -0.21 -6.54 5.08
N MET A 20 -1.41 -7.14 5.02
CA MET A 20 -1.83 -7.97 3.89
C MET A 20 -1.95 -7.17 2.60
N LEU A 21 -2.47 -5.94 2.66
CA LEU A 21 -2.56 -5.04 1.51
C LEU A 21 -1.18 -4.72 0.92
N VAL A 22 -0.21 -4.33 1.76
CA VAL A 22 1.17 -4.09 1.29
C VAL A 22 1.79 -5.37 0.69
N LYS A 23 1.54 -6.53 1.32
CA LYS A 23 2.03 -7.82 0.82
C LYS A 23 1.44 -8.19 -0.54
N GLN A 24 0.12 -8.01 -0.71
CA GLN A 24 -0.58 -8.25 -1.97
C GLN A 24 -0.12 -7.26 -3.04
N GLY A 25 0.05 -5.98 -2.69
CA GLY A 25 0.54 -4.96 -3.61
C GLY A 25 1.94 -5.26 -4.14
N LYS A 26 2.84 -5.74 -3.27
CA LYS A 26 4.15 -6.23 -3.72
C LYS A 26 4.03 -7.39 -4.69
N ALA A 27 3.21 -8.37 -4.37
CA ALA A 27 3.03 -9.55 -5.24
C ALA A 27 2.49 -9.14 -6.61
N LEU A 28 1.52 -8.22 -6.65
CA LEU A 28 0.98 -7.66 -7.89
C LEU A 28 2.05 -6.90 -8.69
N MET A 29 2.89 -6.10 -8.04
CA MET A 29 4.00 -5.42 -8.71
C MET A 29 5.03 -6.39 -9.29
N VAL A 30 5.36 -7.46 -8.57
CA VAL A 30 6.24 -8.53 -9.10
C VAL A 30 5.60 -9.20 -10.30
N GLN A 31 4.29 -9.49 -10.26
CA GLN A 31 3.54 -10.07 -11.38
C GLN A 31 3.53 -9.15 -12.60
N LYS A 32 3.51 -7.83 -12.40
CA LYS A 32 3.62 -6.82 -13.47
C LYS A 32 5.04 -6.68 -14.03
N GLY A 33 6.02 -7.45 -13.54
CA GLY A 33 7.41 -7.44 -14.01
C GLY A 33 8.36 -6.58 -13.18
N TYR A 34 7.90 -5.96 -12.10
CA TYR A 34 8.75 -5.13 -11.24
C TYR A 34 9.44 -5.96 -10.15
N ALA A 35 10.56 -6.61 -10.51
CA ALA A 35 11.34 -7.46 -9.60
C ALA A 35 11.81 -6.75 -8.31
N TYR A 36 11.92 -5.42 -8.31
CA TYR A 36 12.26 -4.60 -7.15
C TYR A 36 11.37 -4.88 -5.92
N TYR A 37 10.09 -5.19 -6.14
CA TYR A 37 9.11 -5.42 -5.07
C TYR A 37 9.19 -6.82 -4.43
N ALA A 38 9.99 -7.73 -4.99
CA ALA A 38 10.26 -9.04 -4.40
C ALA A 38 11.12 -8.95 -3.12
N SER A 39 11.76 -7.81 -2.88
CA SER A 39 12.62 -7.61 -1.72
C SER A 39 11.85 -7.57 -0.39
N LYS A 40 12.40 -8.24 0.64
CA LYS A 40 11.81 -8.28 1.99
C LYS A 40 11.90 -6.94 2.73
N GLY A 41 12.89 -6.09 2.41
CA GLY A 41 13.13 -4.81 3.09
C GLY A 41 12.27 -3.63 2.64
N LEU A 42 11.56 -3.74 1.50
CA LEU A 42 10.79 -2.63 0.96
C LEU A 42 9.43 -2.50 1.65
N GLY A 43 9.23 -1.61 2.62
CA GLY A 43 7.95 -1.49 3.34
C GLY A 43 6.81 -0.76 2.63
N ARG A 44 6.93 -0.48 1.33
CA ARG A 44 6.06 0.46 0.60
C ARG A 44 5.66 -0.02 -0.79
N VAL A 45 4.49 0.41 -1.26
CA VAL A 45 3.97 0.17 -2.61
C VAL A 45 3.30 1.44 -3.15
N PRO A 46 3.13 1.61 -4.47
CA PRO A 46 2.37 2.74 -5.01
C PRO A 46 0.90 2.70 -4.56
N VAL A 47 0.28 3.87 -4.36
CA VAL A 47 -1.15 4.01 -4.02
C VAL A 47 -2.02 3.26 -5.03
N GLU A 48 -1.76 3.48 -6.32
CA GLU A 48 -2.52 2.90 -7.44
C GLU A 48 -2.66 1.37 -7.32
N VAL A 49 -1.63 0.70 -6.80
CA VAL A 49 -1.62 -0.75 -6.63
C VAL A 49 -2.56 -1.17 -5.50
N ILE A 50 -2.64 -0.39 -4.42
CA ILE A 50 -3.59 -0.64 -3.34
C ILE A 50 -5.02 -0.34 -3.81
N GLU A 51 -5.22 0.74 -4.57
CA GLU A 51 -6.53 1.07 -5.16
C GLU A 51 -7.02 -0.03 -6.11
N GLU A 52 -6.12 -0.62 -6.91
CA GLU A 52 -6.41 -1.75 -7.78
C GLU A 52 -6.82 -3.00 -7.00
N ILE A 53 -6.17 -3.28 -5.86
CA ILE A 53 -6.54 -4.40 -4.98
C ILE A 53 -7.90 -4.18 -4.33
N LEU A 54 -8.18 -2.95 -3.88
CA LEU A 54 -9.42 -2.62 -3.19
C LEU A 54 -10.60 -2.38 -4.14
N GLY A 55 -10.33 -2.06 -5.41
CA GLY A 55 -11.34 -1.66 -6.39
C GLY A 55 -11.97 -0.28 -6.11
N THR A 56 -11.34 0.54 -5.26
CA THR A 56 -11.78 1.89 -4.92
C THR A 56 -10.61 2.85 -4.84
N LYS A 57 -10.87 4.13 -5.10
CA LYS A 57 -9.90 5.18 -4.82
C LYS A 57 -9.78 5.40 -3.32
N LEU A 58 -8.55 5.67 -2.89
CA LEU A 58 -8.25 6.01 -1.51
C LEU A 58 -7.94 7.50 -1.44
N ASP A 59 -8.56 8.18 -0.48
CA ASP A 59 -8.28 9.58 -0.21
C ASP A 59 -7.18 9.66 0.86
N PHE A 60 -6.00 10.10 0.44
CA PHE A 60 -4.85 10.33 1.32
C PHE A 60 -4.68 11.82 1.66
N GLU A 61 -5.53 12.72 1.16
CA GLU A 61 -5.42 14.18 1.35
C GLU A 61 -5.66 14.59 2.81
N GLU A 62 -6.41 13.78 3.58
CA GLU A 62 -6.63 14.04 5.02
C GLU A 62 -5.42 13.72 5.92
N LEU A 63 -4.45 12.94 5.44
CA LEU A 63 -3.32 12.49 6.24
C LEU A 63 -2.13 13.46 6.29
N GLU A 64 -1.99 14.36 5.30
CA GLU A 64 -0.96 15.41 5.29
C GLU A 64 -1.32 16.60 6.20
N ASN A 65 -2.60 16.82 6.49
CA ASN A 65 -3.08 17.99 7.25
C ASN A 65 -2.99 17.86 8.78
N ASN A 66 -2.53 16.73 9.31
CA ASN A 66 -2.40 16.47 10.76
C ASN A 66 -0.96 16.11 11.18
N ALA A 67 0.05 16.44 10.38
CA ALA A 67 1.47 16.22 10.68
C ALA A 67 2.16 17.48 11.21
#